data_AF-A0A1B9YF82-F1
#
_entry.id   AF-A0A1B9YF82-F1
#
_cell.length_a   1.000
_cell.length_b   1.000
_cell.length_c   1.000
_cell.angle_alpha   90.00
_cell.angle_beta   90.00
_cell.angle_gamma   90.00
#
_symmetry.space_group_name_H-M   'P 1'
#
loop_
_entity.id
_entity.type
_entity.pdbx_description
1 polymer ?
#
loop_
_entity_poly.entity_id
_entity_poly.type
_entity_poly.pdbx_seq_one_letter_code
_entity_poly.pdbx_strand_id
1 'polypeptide(L)'
;MSSNREKKLNKSDVRSGIWKFIFSFVILSAVSFTSVFFFFKSYDTQLKGVDDEVGRYRDLLNRDNLLRTHVDSIYARMELLDSDKAYNDNFLRTYILDNVREAQDIMGADSANNFKHYAVLMQKIKPMLNLKSQIISVSFKQQIAIRNVQECQGKSNQINNKMKIDPTRKFTGRRR
;
A
#
# COMPACT_ATOMS: atom_id res chain seq x y z
N MET A 1 84.80 12.96 57.13
CA MET A 1 83.91 12.13 57.97
C MET A 1 82.47 12.42 57.57
N SER A 2 81.86 11.45 56.89
CA SER A 2 80.49 11.52 56.35
C SER A 2 79.48 11.18 57.45
N SER A 3 78.47 12.03 57.65
CA SER A 3 77.32 11.73 58.50
C SER A 3 76.07 11.81 57.63
N ASN A 4 75.78 10.72 56.93
CA ASN A 4 74.46 10.47 56.37
C ASN A 4 73.49 10.19 57.52
N ARG A 5 72.76 11.21 57.97
CA ARG A 5 71.62 11.02 58.87
C ARG A 5 70.51 10.33 58.08
N GLU A 6 70.43 9.00 58.17
CA GLU A 6 69.22 8.28 57.81
C GLU A 6 68.07 8.81 58.67
N LYS A 7 67.19 9.59 58.04
CA LYS A 7 66.00 10.17 58.66
C LYS A 7 65.07 8.99 58.99
N LYS A 8 65.08 8.55 60.24
CA LYS A 8 64.20 7.49 60.76
C LYS A 8 62.75 7.86 60.41
N LEU A 9 62.18 7.22 59.38
CA LEU A 9 60.86 7.57 58.86
C LEU A 9 59.82 7.37 59.96
N ASN A 10 59.02 8.41 60.18
CA ASN A 10 57.95 8.38 61.17
C ASN A 10 56.89 7.36 60.74
N LYS A 11 56.52 6.45 61.64
CA LYS A 11 55.54 5.37 61.38
C LYS A 11 54.18 5.93 60.90
N SER A 12 53.86 7.17 61.27
CA SER A 12 52.68 7.90 60.81
C SER A 12 52.75 8.30 59.34
N ASP A 13 53.91 8.73 58.84
CA ASP A 13 54.08 9.19 57.46
C ASP A 13 54.00 8.02 56.47
N VAL A 14 54.57 6.88 56.84
CA VAL A 14 54.45 5.62 56.08
C VAL A 14 52.99 5.16 56.00
N ARG A 15 52.25 5.23 57.13
CA ARG A 15 50.83 4.87 57.17
C ARG A 15 49.96 5.81 56.34
N SER A 16 50.27 7.11 56.32
CA SER A 16 49.60 8.10 55.48
C SER A 16 49.86 7.86 53.99
N GLY A 17 51.10 7.55 53.61
CA GLY A 17 51.47 7.20 52.24
C GLY A 17 50.73 5.96 51.72
N ILE A 18 50.62 4.91 52.53
CA ILE A 18 49.87 3.69 52.19
C ILE A 18 48.38 4.00 51.97
N TRP A 19 47.77 4.83 52.84
CA TRP A 19 46.37 5.22 52.67
C TRP A 19 46.13 6.04 51.40
N LYS A 20 47.04 6.97 51.06
CA LYS A 20 46.97 7.73 49.80
C LYS A 20 47.09 6.82 48.58
N PHE A 21 47.98 5.83 48.63
CA PHE A 21 48.14 4.84 47.57
C PHE A 21 46.87 3.99 47.39
N ILE A 22 46.30 3.49 48.49
CA ILE A 22 45.05 2.71 48.45
C ILE A 22 43.91 3.53 47.85
N PHE A 23 43.73 4.79 48.28
CA PHE A 23 42.71 5.67 47.70
C PHE A 23 42.93 5.90 46.20
N SER A 24 44.16 6.20 45.79
CA SER A 24 44.49 6.39 44.37
C SER A 24 44.22 5.14 43.56
N PHE A 25 44.55 3.96 44.09
CA PHE A 25 44.32 2.68 43.44
C PHE A 25 42.83 2.36 43.31
N VAL A 26 42.04 2.61 44.36
CA VAL A 26 40.58 2.43 44.34
C VAL A 26 39.93 3.35 43.32
N ILE A 27 40.34 4.62 43.26
CA ILE A 27 39.81 5.58 42.28
C ILE A 27 40.15 5.13 40.86
N LEU A 28 41.41 4.76 40.59
CA LEU A 28 41.84 4.32 39.26
C LEU A 28 41.13 3.04 38.82
N SER A 29 40.96 2.11 39.75
CA SER A 29 40.21 0.87 39.55
C SER A 29 38.74 1.18 39.25
N ALA A 30 38.10 2.02 40.06
CA ALA A 30 36.70 2.42 39.89
C ALA A 30 36.47 3.09 38.52
N VAL A 31 37.33 4.02 38.11
CA VAL A 31 37.25 4.67 36.80
C VAL A 31 37.39 3.64 35.67
N SER A 32 38.32 2.70 35.80
CA SER A 32 38.55 1.65 34.79
C SER A 32 37.37 0.68 34.68
N PHE A 33 36.78 0.26 35.80
CA PHE A 33 35.58 -0.60 35.77
C PHE A 33 34.36 0.16 35.25
N THR A 34 34.23 1.44 35.59
CA THR A 34 33.11 2.27 35.19
C THR A 34 33.09 2.51 33.69
N SER A 35 34.25 2.74 33.05
CA SER A 35 34.34 2.91 31.60
C SER A 35 33.89 1.65 30.85
N VAL A 36 34.35 0.47 31.28
CA VAL A 36 33.94 -0.81 30.71
C VAL A 36 32.45 -1.06 30.93
N PHE A 37 31.92 -0.76 32.13
CA PHE A 37 30.50 -0.90 32.42
C PHE A 37 29.62 -0.03 31.52
N PHE A 38 29.96 1.25 31.35
CA PHE A 38 29.22 2.14 30.46
C PHE A 38 29.31 1.72 28.99
N PHE A 39 30.45 1.16 28.57
CA PHE A 39 30.60 0.62 27.22
C PHE A 39 29.61 -0.52 26.97
N PHE A 40 29.54 -1.53 27.85
CA PHE A 40 28.58 -2.64 27.70
C PHE A 40 27.13 -2.15 27.79
N LYS A 41 26.82 -1.23 28.71
CA LYS A 41 25.47 -0.67 28.82
C LYS A 41 25.05 0.10 27.57
N SER A 42 25.97 0.86 26.97
CA SER A 42 25.72 1.57 25.73
C SER A 42 25.54 0.60 24.56
N TYR A 43 26.38 -0.43 24.49
CA TYR A 43 26.26 -1.49 23.48
C TYR A 43 24.90 -2.19 23.53
N ASP A 44 24.46 -2.64 24.71
CA ASP A 44 23.16 -3.30 24.85
C ASP A 44 21.99 -2.39 24.47
N THR A 45 22.10 -1.09 24.79
CA THR A 45 21.09 -0.09 24.44
C THR A 45 21.02 0.13 22.94
N GLN A 46 22.18 0.23 22.29
CA GLN A 46 22.28 0.37 20.84
C GLN A 46 21.78 -0.88 20.12
N LEU A 47 22.14 -2.06 20.61
CA LEU A 47 21.69 -3.33 20.03
C LEU A 47 20.17 -3.46 20.07
N LYS A 48 19.54 -3.10 21.20
CA LYS A 48 18.07 -3.07 21.31
C LYS A 48 17.42 -2.06 20.37
N GLY A 49 18.03 -0.88 20.21
CA GLY A 49 17.54 0.14 19.28
C GLY A 49 17.57 -0.35 17.83
N VAL A 50 18.67 -1.00 17.43
CA VAL A 50 18.83 -1.58 16.08
C VAL A 50 17.83 -2.73 15.88
N ASP A 51 17.66 -3.61 16.85
CA ASP A 51 16.74 -4.75 16.73
C ASP A 51 15.27 -4.29 16.59
N ASP A 52 14.88 -3.24 17.32
CA ASP A 52 13.55 -2.62 17.16
C ASP A 52 13.36 -1.97 15.79
N GLU A 53 14.39 -1.28 15.27
CA GLU A 53 14.35 -0.69 13.93
C GLU A 53 14.29 -1.76 12.84
N VAL A 54 15.05 -2.84 12.96
CA VAL A 54 15.01 -3.99 12.04
C VAL A 54 13.65 -4.67 12.10
N GLY A 55 13.06 -4.83 13.29
CA GLY A 55 11.71 -5.35 13.48
C GLY A 55 10.68 -4.51 12.73
N ARG A 56 10.66 -3.19 12.96
CA ARG A 56 9.76 -2.26 12.26
C ARG A 56 9.96 -2.28 10.75
N TYR A 57 11.21 -2.34 10.28
CA TYR A 57 11.51 -2.43 8.86
C TYR A 57 11.02 -3.74 8.24
N ARG A 58 11.19 -4.88 8.93
CA ARG A 58 10.67 -6.18 8.47
C ARG A 58 9.15 -6.19 8.40
N ASP A 59 8.46 -5.62 9.38
CA ASP A 59 7.00 -5.51 9.36
C ASP A 59 6.52 -4.66 8.19
N LEU A 60 7.21 -3.54 7.92
CA LEU A 60 6.92 -2.68 6.77
C LEU A 60 7.15 -3.42 5.45
N LEU A 61 8.24 -4.18 5.32
CA LEU A 61 8.55 -4.98 4.14
C LEU A 61 7.53 -6.11 3.91
N ASN A 62 7.04 -6.73 4.99
CA ASN A 62 6.00 -7.76 4.90
C ASN A 62 4.68 -7.15 4.41
N ARG A 63 4.29 -5.99 4.96
CA ARG A 63 3.12 -5.24 4.47
C ARG A 63 3.26 -4.85 3.01
N ASP A 64 4.43 -4.37 2.59
CA ASP A 64 4.71 -4.02 1.19
C ASP A 64 4.53 -5.20 0.24
N ASN A 65 5.07 -6.38 0.59
CA ASN A 65 4.92 -7.59 -0.22
C ASN A 65 3.46 -8.05 -0.34
N LEU A 66 2.69 -7.97 0.75
CA LEU A 66 1.26 -8.24 0.71
C LEU A 66 0.55 -7.24 -0.21
N LEU A 67 0.83 -5.95 -0.03
CA LEU A 67 0.22 -4.88 -0.80
C LEU A 67 0.51 -5.01 -2.30
N ARG A 68 1.74 -5.37 -2.67
CA ARG A 68 2.13 -5.67 -4.06
C ARG A 68 1.25 -6.78 -4.65
N THR A 69 1.05 -7.87 -3.93
CA THR A 69 0.22 -8.99 -4.37
C THR A 69 -1.24 -8.57 -4.58
N HIS A 70 -1.79 -7.75 -3.67
CA HIS A 70 -3.13 -7.19 -3.83
C HIS A 70 -3.23 -6.26 -5.04
N VAL A 71 -2.23 -5.40 -5.26
CA VAL A 71 -2.19 -4.47 -6.40
C VAL A 71 -2.12 -5.23 -7.73
N ASP A 72 -1.29 -6.27 -7.82
CA ASP A 72 -1.19 -7.10 -9.02
C ASP A 72 -2.50 -7.83 -9.33
N SER A 73 -3.19 -8.34 -8.29
CA SER A 73 -4.52 -8.94 -8.41
C SER A 73 -5.56 -7.91 -8.89
N ILE A 74 -5.55 -6.69 -8.36
CA ILE A 74 -6.43 -5.61 -8.80
C ILE A 74 -6.16 -5.28 -10.28
N TYR A 75 -4.89 -5.17 -10.67
CA TYR A 75 -4.50 -4.86 -12.04
C TYR A 75 -4.98 -5.92 -13.03
N ALA A 76 -4.71 -7.21 -12.75
CA ALA A 76 -5.15 -8.31 -13.59
C ALA A 76 -6.68 -8.35 -13.77
N ARG A 77 -7.43 -7.98 -12.73
CA ARG A 77 -8.90 -7.91 -12.79
C ARG A 77 -9.40 -6.68 -13.55
N MET A 78 -8.70 -5.56 -13.47
CA MET A 78 -8.99 -4.39 -14.30
C MET A 78 -8.74 -4.69 -15.79
N GLU A 79 -7.71 -5.47 -16.12
CA GLU A 79 -7.45 -5.94 -17.48
C GLU A 79 -8.58 -6.86 -17.98
N LEU A 80 -9.07 -7.78 -17.14
CA LEU A 80 -10.25 -8.59 -17.44
C LEU A 80 -11.49 -7.73 -17.71
N LEU A 81 -11.72 -6.69 -16.91
CA LEU A 81 -12.82 -5.74 -17.09
C LEU A 81 -12.67 -4.93 -18.38
N ASP A 82 -11.44 -4.68 -18.85
CA ASP A 82 -11.23 -3.96 -20.10
C ASP A 82 -11.50 -4.83 -21.33
N SER A 83 -11.19 -6.12 -21.24
CA SER A 83 -11.32 -7.06 -22.35
C SER A 83 -12.75 -7.46 -22.73
N ASP A 84 -13.79 -6.96 -22.04
CA ASP A 84 -15.21 -7.37 -22.16
C ASP A 84 -15.43 -8.90 -22.07
N LYS A 85 -14.43 -9.65 -21.58
CA LYS A 85 -14.47 -11.12 -21.39
C LYS A 85 -15.10 -11.51 -20.06
N ALA A 86 -15.43 -10.55 -19.21
CA ALA A 86 -16.04 -10.83 -17.92
C ALA A 86 -17.52 -11.17 -18.11
N TYR A 87 -17.94 -12.33 -17.59
CA TYR A 87 -19.34 -12.77 -17.66
C TYR A 87 -20.30 -11.83 -16.90
N ASN A 88 -19.78 -11.06 -15.94
CA ASN A 88 -20.55 -10.08 -15.17
C ASN A 88 -19.67 -8.92 -14.69
N ASP A 89 -19.63 -7.85 -15.49
CA ASP A 89 -18.87 -6.62 -15.21
C ASP A 89 -19.21 -5.99 -13.86
N ASN A 90 -20.47 -6.09 -13.43
CA ASN A 90 -20.91 -5.46 -12.19
C ASN A 90 -20.38 -6.19 -10.95
N PHE A 91 -20.33 -7.53 -11.02
CA PHE A 91 -19.69 -8.34 -9.98
C PHE A 91 -18.19 -8.07 -9.92
N LEU A 92 -17.51 -8.11 -11.08
CA LEU A 92 -16.07 -7.89 -11.15
C LEU A 92 -15.69 -6.50 -10.63
N ARG A 93 -16.48 -5.47 -10.94
CA ARG A 93 -16.30 -4.12 -10.43
C ARG A 93 -16.44 -4.02 -8.92
N THR A 94 -17.51 -4.60 -8.35
CA THR A 94 -17.71 -4.61 -6.88
C THR A 94 -16.53 -5.29 -6.20
N TYR A 95 -16.11 -6.42 -6.76
CA TYR A 95 -14.96 -7.15 -6.26
C TYR A 95 -13.67 -6.31 -6.30
N ILE A 96 -13.38 -5.62 -7.41
CA ILE A 96 -12.21 -4.73 -7.51
C ILE A 96 -12.30 -3.62 -6.44
N LEU A 97 -13.47 -3.01 -6.26
CA LEU A 97 -13.67 -1.95 -5.25
C LEU A 97 -13.43 -2.46 -3.82
N ASP A 98 -13.84 -3.69 -3.52
CA ASP A 98 -13.60 -4.29 -2.20
C ASP A 98 -12.11 -4.60 -1.98
N ASN A 99 -11.39 -5.05 -3.00
CA ASN A 99 -9.93 -5.26 -2.90
C ASN A 99 -9.18 -3.93 -2.75
N VAL A 100 -9.65 -2.86 -3.41
CA VAL A 100 -9.11 -1.51 -3.23
C VAL A 100 -9.31 -1.02 -1.80
N ARG A 101 -10.46 -1.30 -1.18
CA ARG A 101 -10.72 -0.97 0.22
C ARG A 101 -9.84 -1.78 1.17
N GLU A 102 -9.72 -3.08 0.93
CA GLU A 102 -8.84 -3.96 1.72
C GLU A 102 -7.38 -3.49 1.65
N ALA A 103 -6.89 -3.12 0.45
CA ALA A 103 -5.56 -2.55 0.31
C ALA A 103 -5.41 -1.21 1.08
N GLN A 104 -6.45 -0.38 1.12
CA GLN A 104 -6.46 0.85 1.91
C GLN A 104 -6.42 0.56 3.42
N ASP A 105 -7.12 -0.45 3.88
CA ASP A 105 -7.12 -0.89 5.28
C ASP A 105 -5.77 -1.47 5.69
N ILE A 106 -5.11 -2.25 4.81
CA ILE A 106 -3.75 -2.77 5.01
C ILE A 106 -2.73 -1.62 5.13
N MET A 107 -2.87 -0.56 4.31
CA MET A 107 -1.99 0.60 4.38
C MET A 107 -2.21 1.44 5.64
N GLY A 108 -3.45 1.58 6.13
CA GLY A 108 -3.78 2.30 7.35
C GLY A 108 -3.08 3.65 7.51
N ALA A 109 -2.42 3.86 8.65
CA ALA A 109 -1.65 5.06 8.96
C ALA A 109 -0.38 5.22 8.11
N ASP A 110 0.18 4.12 7.58
CA ASP A 110 1.36 4.14 6.72
C ASP A 110 1.05 4.69 5.31
N SER A 111 -0.24 4.86 4.95
CA SER A 111 -0.67 5.43 3.67
C SER A 111 -0.17 6.86 3.42
N ALA A 112 0.05 7.66 4.47
CA ALA A 112 0.50 9.05 4.34
C ALA A 112 2.03 9.17 4.15
N ASN A 113 2.78 8.18 4.61
CA ASN A 113 4.24 8.21 4.67
C ASN A 113 4.84 7.16 3.73
N ASN A 114 4.87 5.91 4.17
CA ASN A 114 5.60 4.82 3.52
C ASN A 114 4.90 4.31 2.25
N PHE A 115 3.56 4.30 2.23
CA PHE A 115 2.75 3.76 1.13
C PHE A 115 2.01 4.83 0.32
N LYS A 116 2.52 6.06 0.30
CA LYS A 116 1.88 7.20 -0.40
C LYS A 116 1.53 6.91 -1.86
N HIS A 117 2.42 6.25 -2.59
CA HIS A 117 2.19 5.93 -4.01
C HIS A 117 1.05 4.94 -4.20
N TYR A 118 1.00 3.89 -3.38
CA TYR A 118 -0.10 2.93 -3.38
C TYR A 118 -1.42 3.61 -2.98
N ALA A 119 -1.42 4.49 -1.98
CA ALA A 119 -2.60 5.25 -1.57
C ALA A 119 -3.16 6.12 -2.71
N VAL A 120 -2.29 6.84 -3.42
CA VAL A 120 -2.68 7.64 -4.59
C VAL A 120 -3.25 6.75 -5.69
N LEU A 121 -2.62 5.61 -5.99
CA LEU A 121 -3.11 4.65 -6.98
C LEU A 121 -4.53 4.17 -6.63
N MET A 122 -4.74 3.71 -5.40
CA MET A 122 -6.05 3.23 -4.92
C MET A 122 -7.13 4.31 -5.02
N GLN A 123 -6.80 5.56 -4.71
CA GLN A 123 -7.73 6.68 -4.88
C GLN A 123 -8.12 6.94 -6.34
N LYS A 124 -7.22 6.68 -7.29
CA LYS A 124 -7.47 6.88 -8.73
C LYS A 124 -8.25 5.73 -9.38
N ILE A 125 -8.19 4.52 -8.83
CA ILE A 125 -8.94 3.37 -9.36
C ILE A 125 -10.46 3.60 -9.26
N LYS A 126 -10.95 4.16 -8.16
CA LYS A 126 -12.39 4.43 -7.96
C LYS A 126 -13.03 5.30 -9.05
N PRO A 127 -12.50 6.50 -9.38
CA PRO A 127 -13.05 7.31 -10.47
C PRO A 127 -12.87 6.63 -11.84
N MET A 128 -11.79 5.87 -12.06
CA MET A 128 -11.58 5.13 -13.30
C MET A 128 -12.64 4.05 -13.52
N LEU A 129 -12.98 3.27 -12.49
CA LEU A 129 -14.06 2.28 -12.55
C LEU A 129 -15.43 2.93 -12.77
N ASN A 130 -15.66 4.12 -12.20
CA ASN A 130 -16.88 4.86 -12.44
C ASN A 130 -16.97 5.33 -13.90
N LEU A 131 -15.86 5.81 -14.46
CA LEU A 131 -15.78 6.21 -15.86
C LEU A 131 -16.07 5.04 -16.81
N LYS A 132 -15.45 3.86 -16.59
CA LYS A 132 -15.74 2.65 -17.39
C LYS A 132 -17.23 2.28 -17.33
N SER A 133 -17.87 2.39 -16.16
CA SER A 133 -19.30 2.13 -16.02
C SER A 133 -20.17 3.11 -16.83
N GLN A 134 -19.80 4.38 -16.91
CA GLN A 134 -20.51 5.35 -17.73
C GLN A 134 -20.33 5.03 -19.22
N ILE A 135 -19.13 4.65 -19.65
CA ILE A 135 -18.83 4.24 -21.02
C ILE A 135 -19.69 3.04 -21.43
N ILE A 136 -19.76 1.99 -20.59
CA ILE A 136 -20.59 0.81 -20.84
C ILE A 136 -22.07 1.20 -20.98
N SER A 137 -22.59 2.07 -20.10
CA SER A 137 -23.98 2.55 -20.18
C SER A 137 -24.27 3.30 -21.48
N VAL A 138 -23.36 4.17 -21.91
CA VAL A 138 -23.49 4.93 -23.16
C VAL A 138 -23.41 4.00 -24.38
N SER A 139 -22.48 3.03 -24.38
CA SER A 139 -22.36 2.01 -25.43
C SER A 139 -23.65 1.19 -25.57
N PHE A 140 -24.25 0.78 -24.45
CA PHE A 140 -25.52 0.06 -24.45
C PHE A 140 -26.68 0.91 -25.02
N LYS A 141 -26.77 2.19 -24.63
CA LYS A 141 -27.75 3.13 -25.21
C LYS A 141 -27.56 3.32 -26.71
N GLN A 142 -26.31 3.39 -27.18
CA GLN A 142 -25.99 3.48 -28.60
C GLN A 142 -26.47 2.24 -29.36
N GLN A 143 -26.21 1.03 -28.84
CA GLN A 143 -26.68 -0.21 -29.47
C GLN A 143 -28.21 -0.28 -29.56
N ILE A 144 -28.92 0.14 -28.50
CA ILE A 144 -30.39 0.23 -28.52
C ILE A 144 -30.85 1.23 -29.58
N ALA A 145 -30.22 2.41 -29.65
CA ALA A 145 -30.56 3.43 -30.64
C ALA A 145 -30.37 2.90 -32.08
N ILE A 146 -29.26 2.21 -32.35
CA ILE A 146 -29.00 1.58 -33.65
C ILE A 146 -30.08 0.55 -33.97
N ARG A 147 -30.40 -0.34 -33.03
CA ARG A 147 -31.47 -1.34 -33.20
C ARG A 147 -32.81 -0.67 -33.50
N ASN A 148 -33.18 0.37 -32.76
CA ASN A 148 -34.43 1.10 -32.98
C ASN A 148 -34.48 1.75 -34.36
N VAL A 149 -33.37 2.33 -34.83
CA VAL A 149 -33.28 2.90 -36.18
C VAL A 149 -33.45 1.81 -37.25
N GLN A 150 -32.78 0.66 -37.09
CA GLN A 150 -32.91 -0.48 -38.01
C GLN A 150 -34.34 -1.03 -38.04
N GLU A 151 -35.00 -1.14 -36.89
CA GLU A 151 -36.41 -1.55 -36.80
C GLU A 151 -37.35 -0.55 -37.49
N CYS A 152 -37.14 0.75 -37.27
CA CYS A 152 -37.91 1.81 -37.93
C CYS A 152 -37.73 1.79 -39.46
N GLN A 153 -36.50 1.61 -39.94
CA GLN A 153 -36.21 1.47 -41.37
C GLN A 153 -36.88 0.22 -41.96
N GLY A 154 -36.81 -0.92 -41.26
CA GLY A 154 -37.49 -2.16 -41.66
C GLY A 154 -39.01 -2.00 -41.76
N LYS A 155 -39.63 -1.38 -40.74
CA LYS A 155 -41.08 -1.08 -40.74
C LYS A 155 -41.45 -0.11 -41.86
N SER A 156 -40.68 0.95 -42.06
CA SER A 156 -40.91 1.92 -43.14
C SER A 156 -40.85 1.25 -44.52
N ASN A 157 -39.84 0.41 -44.77
CA ASN A 157 -39.71 -0.35 -46.01
C ASN A 157 -40.89 -1.31 -46.23
N GLN A 158 -41.36 -2.00 -45.18
CA GLN A 158 -42.56 -2.85 -45.28
C GLN A 158 -43.83 -2.04 -45.61
N ILE A 159 -44.03 -0.90 -44.96
CA ILE A 159 -45.18 -0.02 -45.23
C ILE A 159 -45.12 0.50 -46.66
N ASN A 160 -43.95 0.96 -47.10
CA ASN A 160 -43.75 1.49 -48.45
C ASN A 160 -43.98 0.40 -49.52
N ASN A 161 -43.54 -0.84 -49.25
CA ASN A 161 -43.82 -1.99 -50.12
C ASN A 161 -45.33 -2.33 -50.17
N LYS A 162 -46.06 -2.19 -49.05
CA LYS A 162 -47.52 -2.39 -49.02
C LYS A 162 -48.28 -1.26 -49.73
N MET A 163 -47.81 -0.02 -49.64
CA MET A 163 -48.41 1.14 -50.32
C MET A 163 -48.18 1.14 -51.84
N LYS A 164 -47.09 0.54 -52.33
CA LYS A 164 -46.87 0.33 -53.78
C LYS A 164 -47.87 -0.62 -54.43
N ILE A 165 -48.57 -1.44 -53.64
CA ILE A 165 -49.62 -2.33 -54.13
C ILE A 165 -50.92 -1.51 -54.21
N ASP A 166 -51.31 -1.15 -55.43
CA ASP A 166 -52.55 -0.42 -55.69
C ASP A 166 -53.78 -1.23 -55.22
N PRO A 167 -54.54 -0.76 -54.20
CA PRO A 167 -55.68 -1.47 -53.66
C PRO A 167 -56.87 -1.54 -54.63
N THR A 168 -56.94 -0.66 -55.64
CA THR A 168 -58.05 -0.66 -56.61
C THR A 168 -57.99 -1.82 -57.61
N ARG A 169 -56.81 -2.44 -57.81
CA ARG A 169 -56.65 -3.62 -58.69
C ARG A 169 -57.23 -4.93 -58.14
N LYS A 170 -57.59 -5.00 -56.85
CA LYS A 170 -58.20 -6.20 -56.24
C LYS A 170 -59.69 -6.05 -55.91
N PHE A 171 -60.28 -4.88 -56.12
CA PHE A 171 -61.73 -4.69 -55.96
C PHE A 171 -62.46 -5.18 -57.22
N THR A 172 -62.62 -6.49 -57.36
CA THR A 172 -63.63 -7.06 -58.27
C THR A 172 -65.00 -6.93 -57.60
N GLY A 173 -65.52 -5.70 -57.54
CA GLY A 173 -66.91 -5.44 -57.17
C GLY A 173 -67.82 -6.08 -58.21
N ARG A 174 -68.36 -7.26 -57.90
CA ARG A 174 -69.39 -7.90 -58.72
C ARG A 174 -70.67 -7.07 -58.55
N ARG A 175 -70.91 -6.13 -59.47
CA ARG A 175 -72.23 -5.50 -59.63
C ARG A 175 -73.23 -6.61 -59.95
N ARG A 176 -74.19 -6.81 -59.06
CA ARG A 176 -75.41 -7.56 -59.32
C ARG A 176 -76.56 -6.78 -58.71
#